data_AF-A0A4Q2U3X9-F1
#
_entry.id   AF-A0A4Q2U3X9-F1
#
_cell.length_a   1.000
_cell.length_b   1.000
_cell.length_c   1.000
_cell.angle_alpha   90.00
_cell.angle_beta   90.00
_cell.angle_gamma   90.00
#
_symmetry.space_group_name_H-M   'P 1'
#
loop_
_entity.id
_entity.type
_entity.pdbx_description
1 polymer ?
#
loop_
_entity_poly.entity_id
_entity_poly.type
_entity_poly.pdbx_seq_one_letter_code
_entity_poly.pdbx_strand_id
1 'polypeptide(L)'
;MAIDLHFECASMSIEGHFYRIALDSAEVRCDCGGYSLRWCSHIEATLVYGERGMVRPEHRERADAVMAAAAKFSFAAPPEWKAAWRKLLRWRGLTPSRVFHPSTVGESGRPVVCFTGAMPRPRKELAAEAENAGWEVIDGPHRLTAVLVAMDPNGKSGKLQFARRHGIPIVPLDLWQAVMSDGEIQAS
;
A
#
# COMPACT_ATOMS: atom_id res chain seq x y z
N MET A 1 -33.40 -13.95 -16.26
CA MET A 1 -32.04 -13.57 -16.70
C MET A 1 -31.10 -13.77 -15.53
N ALA A 2 -30.14 -14.69 -15.63
CA ALA A 2 -29.06 -14.77 -14.66
C ALA A 2 -28.22 -13.49 -14.81
N ILE A 3 -28.14 -12.69 -13.76
CA ILE A 3 -27.30 -11.50 -13.75
C ILE A 3 -25.88 -12.02 -13.52
N ASP A 4 -25.00 -11.90 -14.53
CA ASP A 4 -23.56 -12.15 -14.39
C ASP A 4 -22.95 -11.03 -13.54
N LEU A 5 -23.14 -11.15 -12.23
CA LEU A 5 -22.79 -10.14 -11.26
C LEU A 5 -21.32 -10.32 -10.87
N HIS A 6 -20.46 -9.44 -11.37
CA HIS A 6 -19.02 -9.50 -11.13
C HIS A 6 -18.42 -8.12 -10.87
N PHE A 7 -17.27 -8.11 -10.23
CA PHE A 7 -16.41 -6.95 -10.03
C PHE A 7 -14.94 -7.36 -10.08
N GLU A 8 -14.05 -6.38 -10.00
CA GLU A 8 -12.61 -6.60 -10.06
C GLU A 8 -11.94 -6.09 -8.79
N CYS A 9 -11.00 -6.89 -8.29
CA CYS A 9 -10.24 -6.63 -7.07
C CYS A 9 -8.74 -6.66 -7.37
N ALA A 10 -7.99 -5.71 -6.83
CA ALA A 10 -6.56 -5.57 -7.05
C ALA A 10 -5.78 -6.79 -6.54
N SER A 11 -4.76 -7.19 -7.29
CA SER A 11 -3.81 -8.22 -6.86
C SER A 11 -2.96 -7.75 -5.69
N MET A 12 -2.68 -8.67 -4.75
CA MET A 12 -1.74 -8.42 -3.65
C MET A 12 -0.27 -8.37 -4.10
N SER A 13 0.07 -9.07 -5.19
CA SER A 13 1.46 -9.36 -5.58
C SER A 13 1.88 -8.75 -6.90
N ILE A 14 0.92 -8.28 -7.72
CA ILE A 14 1.18 -7.76 -9.06
C ILE A 14 0.51 -6.40 -9.17
N GLU A 15 1.31 -5.35 -9.23
CA GLU A 15 0.81 -3.98 -9.35
C GLU A 15 0.04 -3.78 -10.66
N GLY A 16 -1.09 -3.06 -10.59
CA GLY A 16 -1.96 -2.82 -11.74
C GLY A 16 -2.73 -4.04 -12.25
N HIS A 17 -2.52 -5.22 -11.67
CA HIS A 17 -3.29 -6.42 -12.01
C HIS A 17 -4.55 -6.54 -11.16
N PHE A 18 -5.61 -7.06 -11.78
CA PHE A 18 -6.91 -7.24 -11.15
C PHE A 18 -7.44 -8.63 -11.41
N TYR A 19 -8.03 -9.20 -10.37
CA TYR A 19 -8.73 -10.47 -10.41
C TYR A 19 -10.23 -10.23 -10.46
N ARG A 20 -10.94 -11.04 -11.25
CA ARG A 20 -12.40 -11.03 -11.34
C ARG A 20 -12.99 -11.84 -10.21
N ILE A 21 -13.92 -11.23 -9.48
CA ILE A 21 -14.80 -11.90 -8.52
C ILE A 21 -16.20 -11.92 -9.12
N ALA A 22 -16.76 -13.11 -9.30
CA ALA A 22 -18.08 -13.33 -9.89
C ALA A 22 -18.97 -14.13 -8.95
N LEU A 23 -20.27 -13.82 -8.95
CA LEU A 23 -21.32 -14.60 -8.30
C LEU A 23 -22.15 -15.31 -9.37
N ASP A 24 -22.15 -16.64 -9.36
CA ASP A 24 -22.99 -17.47 -10.23
C ASP A 24 -23.92 -18.35 -9.39
N SER A 25 -25.24 -18.15 -9.54
CA SER A 25 -26.35 -19.00 -9.09
C SER A 25 -26.42 -19.42 -7.60
N ALA A 26 -25.37 -19.16 -6.81
CA ALA A 26 -25.19 -19.29 -5.36
C ALA A 26 -23.69 -19.35 -4.96
N GLU A 27 -22.76 -19.35 -5.91
CA GLU A 27 -21.33 -19.54 -5.67
C GLU A 27 -20.53 -18.28 -6.04
N VAL A 28 -19.71 -17.81 -5.11
CA VAL A 28 -18.71 -16.77 -5.38
C VAL A 28 -17.41 -17.42 -5.81
N ARG A 29 -16.84 -16.93 -6.91
CA ARG A 29 -15.53 -17.37 -7.41
C ARG A 29 -14.62 -16.18 -7.68
N CYS A 30 -13.33 -16.38 -7.43
CA CYS A 30 -12.26 -15.46 -7.78
C CYS A 30 -11.29 -16.19 -8.72
N ASP A 31 -10.85 -15.53 -9.79
CA ASP A 31 -9.93 -16.11 -10.77
C ASP A 31 -8.45 -16.06 -10.33
N CYS A 32 -8.15 -15.62 -9.11
CA CYS A 32 -6.78 -15.52 -8.60
C CYS A 32 -6.10 -16.87 -8.27
N GLY A 33 -6.75 -18.00 -8.57
CA GLY A 33 -6.28 -19.35 -8.24
C GLY A 33 -6.40 -19.75 -6.75
N GLY A 34 -6.49 -18.78 -5.85
CA GLY A 34 -6.99 -18.90 -4.47
C GLY A 34 -6.25 -19.86 -3.53
N TYR A 35 -6.77 -19.98 -2.31
CA TYR A 35 -6.41 -21.05 -1.35
C TYR A 35 -7.23 -22.31 -1.63
N SER A 36 -8.49 -22.10 -2.00
CA SER A 36 -9.34 -23.09 -2.64
C SER A 36 -10.09 -22.41 -3.79
N LEU A 37 -10.76 -23.19 -4.64
CA LEU A 37 -11.61 -22.66 -5.71
C LEU A 37 -12.75 -21.75 -5.21
N ARG A 38 -12.99 -21.69 -3.89
CA ARG A 38 -14.10 -20.95 -3.27
C ARG A 38 -13.68 -19.90 -2.24
N TRP A 39 -12.40 -19.86 -1.84
CA TRP A 39 -11.93 -18.95 -0.80
C TRP A 39 -10.53 -18.40 -1.08
N CYS A 40 -10.38 -17.08 -0.91
CA CYS A 40 -9.11 -16.38 -1.00
C CYS A 40 -9.17 -15.03 -0.27
N SER A 41 -8.02 -14.37 -0.14
CA SER A 41 -7.94 -13.03 0.45
C SER A 41 -8.82 -12.01 -0.25
N HIS A 42 -8.91 -12.03 -1.58
CA HIS A 42 -9.72 -11.07 -2.35
C HIS A 42 -11.21 -11.19 -1.99
N ILE A 43 -11.71 -12.41 -1.86
CA ILE A 43 -13.11 -12.67 -1.51
C ILE A 43 -13.38 -12.25 -0.05
N GLU A 44 -12.59 -12.74 0.91
CA GLU A 44 -12.81 -12.40 2.32
C GLU A 44 -12.74 -10.88 2.54
N ALA A 45 -11.71 -10.22 2.01
CA ALA A 45 -11.51 -8.80 2.22
C ALA A 45 -12.64 -7.95 1.61
N THR A 46 -13.09 -8.26 0.38
CA THR A 46 -14.09 -7.43 -0.31
C THR A 46 -15.53 -7.75 0.09
N LEU A 47 -15.89 -9.03 0.23
CA LEU A 47 -17.26 -9.48 0.44
C LEU A 47 -17.61 -9.74 1.90
N VAL A 48 -16.64 -10.10 2.74
CA VAL A 48 -16.89 -10.30 4.18
C VAL A 48 -16.58 -9.04 4.97
N TYR A 49 -15.46 -8.38 4.67
CA TYR A 49 -15.00 -7.21 5.42
C TYR A 49 -15.27 -5.86 4.73
N GLY A 50 -15.77 -5.86 3.50
CA GLY A 50 -16.15 -4.62 2.82
C GLY A 50 -14.98 -3.72 2.44
N GLU A 51 -13.76 -4.25 2.31
CA GLU A 51 -12.55 -3.46 1.99
C GLU A 51 -12.64 -2.89 0.56
N ARG A 52 -13.14 -1.66 0.41
CA ARG A 52 -13.33 -1.02 -0.92
C ARG A 52 -12.04 -0.44 -1.51
N GLY A 53 -10.97 -0.33 -0.73
CA GLY A 53 -9.66 0.15 -1.20
C GLY A 53 -9.03 -0.75 -2.27
N MET A 54 -9.40 -2.04 -2.29
CA MET A 54 -8.93 -3.01 -3.29
C MET A 54 -9.89 -3.20 -4.47
N VAL A 55 -11.10 -2.65 -4.41
CA VAL A 55 -12.06 -2.74 -5.52
C VAL A 55 -11.85 -1.56 -6.46
N ARG A 56 -11.81 -1.84 -7.78
CA ARG A 56 -11.78 -0.78 -8.79
C ARG A 56 -12.87 0.25 -8.52
N PRO A 57 -12.57 1.57 -8.52
CA PRO A 57 -13.56 2.61 -8.26
C PRO A 57 -14.84 2.44 -9.07
N GLU A 58 -14.70 2.14 -10.36
CA GLU A 58 -15.78 1.89 -11.32
C GLU A 58 -16.64 0.64 -11.03
N HIS A 59 -16.15 -0.27 -10.18
CA HIS A 59 -16.83 -1.52 -9.84
C HIS A 59 -17.38 -1.54 -8.41
N ARG A 60 -17.22 -0.47 -7.62
CA ARG A 60 -17.65 -0.44 -6.20
C ARG A 60 -19.14 -0.71 -6.01
N GLU A 61 -20.00 -0.09 -6.82
CA GLU A 61 -21.44 -0.34 -6.79
C GLU A 61 -21.79 -1.79 -7.13
N ARG A 62 -21.07 -2.39 -8.11
CA ARG A 62 -21.26 -3.80 -8.45
C ARG A 62 -20.79 -4.72 -7.33
N ALA A 63 -19.69 -4.38 -6.67
CA ALA A 63 -19.21 -5.12 -5.51
C ALA A 63 -20.19 -5.06 -4.34
N ASP A 64 -20.85 -3.92 -4.11
CA ASP A 64 -21.92 -3.80 -3.12
C ASP A 64 -23.11 -4.69 -3.46
N ALA A 65 -23.52 -4.73 -4.73
CA ALA A 65 -24.56 -5.63 -5.20
C ALA A 65 -24.17 -7.11 -5.01
N VAL A 66 -22.92 -7.48 -5.32
CA VAL A 66 -22.42 -8.85 -5.12
C VAL A 66 -22.41 -9.20 -3.65
N MET A 67 -21.96 -8.31 -2.77
CA MET A 67 -21.96 -8.51 -1.33
C MET A 67 -23.37 -8.71 -0.78
N ALA A 68 -24.32 -7.86 -1.18
CA ALA A 68 -25.72 -7.97 -0.76
C ALA A 68 -26.38 -9.27 -1.26
N ALA A 69 -26.04 -9.72 -2.47
CA ALA A 69 -26.51 -10.99 -3.01
C ALA A 69 -25.85 -12.19 -2.30
N ALA A 70 -24.54 -12.12 -2.06
CA ALA A 70 -23.75 -13.15 -1.40
C ALA A 70 -24.16 -13.37 0.06
N ALA A 71 -24.61 -12.32 0.75
CA ALA A 71 -25.12 -12.40 2.13
C ALA A 71 -26.34 -13.32 2.31
N LYS A 72 -27.02 -13.69 1.21
CA LYS A 72 -28.14 -14.65 1.23
C LYS A 72 -27.66 -16.10 1.34
N PHE A 73 -26.36 -16.36 1.20
CA PHE A 73 -25.76 -17.67 1.26
C PHE A 73 -24.83 -17.77 2.48
N SER A 74 -24.70 -18.97 3.06
CA SER A 74 -23.74 -19.20 4.13
C SER A 74 -22.33 -19.16 3.54
N PHE A 75 -21.61 -18.08 3.87
CA PHE A 75 -20.30 -17.79 3.31
C PHE A 75 -19.28 -17.62 4.44
N ALA A 76 -18.71 -18.75 4.90
CA ALA A 76 -17.79 -18.80 6.03
C ALA A 76 -16.39 -19.22 5.60
N ALA A 77 -15.39 -18.65 6.26
CA ALA A 77 -13.99 -19.02 6.04
C ALA A 77 -13.75 -20.48 6.45
N PRO A 78 -12.90 -21.24 5.72
CA PRO A 78 -12.43 -22.54 6.18
C PRO A 78 -11.75 -22.44 7.57
N PRO A 79 -11.89 -23.44 8.46
CA PRO A 79 -11.35 -23.39 9.83
C PRO A 79 -9.83 -23.11 9.90
N GLU A 80 -9.09 -23.58 8.91
CA GLU A 80 -7.64 -23.44 8.78
C GLU A 80 -7.19 -22.13 8.12
N TRP A 81 -8.14 -21.29 7.67
CA TRP A 81 -7.86 -20.07 6.93
C TRP A 81 -7.15 -19.03 7.80
N LYS A 82 -6.03 -18.50 7.29
CA LYS A 82 -5.26 -17.44 7.92
C LYS A 82 -5.34 -16.16 7.09
N ALA A 83 -6.06 -15.17 7.60
CA ALA A 83 -6.25 -13.87 6.96
C ALA A 83 -5.00 -12.97 7.03
N ALA A 84 -3.88 -13.42 6.45
CA ALA A 84 -2.61 -12.69 6.43
C ALA A 84 -2.74 -11.29 5.82
N TRP A 85 -3.70 -11.13 4.90
CA TRP A 85 -3.99 -9.88 4.22
C TRP A 85 -4.41 -8.73 5.13
N ARG A 86 -4.94 -9.02 6.33
CA ARG A 86 -5.32 -7.96 7.29
C ARG A 86 -4.16 -7.03 7.64
N LYS A 87 -2.92 -7.54 7.58
CA LYS A 87 -1.69 -6.77 7.84
C LYS A 87 -1.23 -5.95 6.62
N LEU A 88 -1.78 -6.18 5.44
CA LEU A 88 -1.38 -5.53 4.19
C LEU A 88 -2.09 -4.19 3.99
N LEU A 89 -1.71 -3.19 4.78
CA LEU A 89 -2.38 -1.88 4.80
C LEU A 89 -2.41 -1.19 3.42
N ARG A 90 -1.33 -1.32 2.63
CA ARG A 90 -1.24 -0.76 1.27
C ARG A 90 -2.29 -1.36 0.35
N TRP A 91 -2.37 -2.69 0.31
CA TRP A 91 -3.34 -3.41 -0.51
C TRP A 91 -4.79 -3.12 -0.08
N ARG A 92 -5.03 -2.92 1.22
CA ARG A 92 -6.34 -2.52 1.76
C ARG A 92 -6.72 -1.07 1.45
N GLY A 93 -5.82 -0.27 0.90
CA GLY A 93 -6.02 1.17 0.71
C GLY A 93 -6.07 1.96 2.02
N LEU A 94 -5.47 1.42 3.09
CA LEU A 94 -5.46 2.01 4.44
C LEU A 94 -4.11 2.61 4.84
N THR A 95 -3.10 2.55 3.97
CA THR A 95 -1.90 3.38 4.16
C THR A 95 -2.27 4.85 4.03
N PRO A 96 -1.95 5.71 5.01
CA PRO A 96 -2.18 7.14 4.86
C PRO A 96 -1.32 7.62 3.70
N SER A 97 -1.97 7.99 2.60
CA SER A 97 -1.34 8.88 1.62
C SER A 97 -1.17 10.20 2.33
N ARG A 98 0.00 10.44 2.93
CA ARG A 98 0.36 11.80 3.31
C ARG A 98 0.66 12.51 2.00
N VAL A 99 -0.37 13.18 1.49
CA VAL A 99 -0.23 14.12 0.37
C VAL A 99 0.89 15.08 0.75
N PHE A 100 1.91 15.13 -0.09
CA PHE A 100 3.03 16.07 0.03
C PHE A 100 2.46 17.47 0.21
N HIS A 101 2.75 18.14 1.33
CA HIS A 101 2.43 19.55 1.46
C HIS A 101 3.50 20.33 0.69
N PRO A 102 3.14 21.10 -0.36
CA PRO A 102 4.08 21.88 -1.18
C PRO A 102 4.95 22.87 -0.40
N SER A 103 4.68 23.11 0.87
CA SER A 103 5.50 23.94 1.77
C SER A 103 6.79 23.26 2.25
N THR A 104 7.04 21.99 1.91
CA THR A 104 8.18 21.20 2.40
C THR A 104 9.20 20.95 1.28
N VAL A 105 9.54 22.00 0.54
CA VAL A 105 10.63 21.99 -0.44
C VAL A 105 11.90 22.56 0.19
N GLY A 106 13.04 21.99 -0.14
CA GLY A 106 14.35 22.46 0.30
C GLY A 106 14.73 23.78 -0.37
N GLU A 107 15.93 24.27 -0.09
CA GLU A 107 16.43 25.53 -0.67
C GLU A 107 16.48 25.48 -2.20
N SER A 108 16.65 24.28 -2.76
CA SER A 108 16.65 24.05 -4.21
C SER A 108 15.26 24.02 -4.85
N GLY A 109 14.18 24.14 -4.07
CA GLY A 109 12.80 23.95 -4.53
C GLY A 109 12.42 22.49 -4.78
N ARG A 110 13.29 21.54 -4.41
CA ARG A 110 13.07 20.09 -4.56
C ARG A 110 12.60 19.46 -3.24
N PRO A 111 11.90 18.31 -3.27
CA PRO A 111 11.61 17.55 -2.07
C PRO A 111 12.91 17.02 -1.44
N VAL A 112 12.98 17.03 -0.12
CA VAL A 112 14.22 16.76 0.63
C VAL A 112 14.21 15.36 1.25
N VAL A 113 15.26 14.57 1.00
CA VAL A 113 15.45 13.23 1.55
C VAL A 113 16.70 13.15 2.42
N CYS A 114 16.60 12.44 3.54
CA CYS A 114 17.74 12.07 4.38
C CYS A 114 17.85 10.55 4.50
N PHE A 115 19.05 9.99 4.43
CA PHE A 115 19.30 8.55 4.64
C PHE A 115 19.94 8.30 6.01
N THR A 116 19.51 7.24 6.71
CA THR A 116 20.06 6.89 8.04
C THR A 116 20.20 5.37 8.26
N GLY A 117 21.21 5.00 9.06
CA GLY A 117 21.58 3.60 9.31
C GLY A 117 22.68 3.08 8.38
N ALA A 118 23.10 1.83 8.63
CA ALA A 118 24.06 1.11 7.81
C ALA A 118 23.34 0.55 6.57
N MET A 119 23.39 1.30 5.48
CA MET A 119 22.74 0.91 4.22
C MET A 119 23.52 -0.21 3.51
N PRO A 120 22.86 -1.12 2.79
CA PRO A 120 23.51 -2.18 2.01
C PRO A 120 24.30 -1.63 0.81
N ARG A 121 23.99 -0.40 0.38
CA ARG A 121 24.66 0.29 -0.71
C ARG A 121 25.40 1.53 -0.21
N PRO A 122 26.50 1.94 -0.87
CA PRO A 122 27.20 3.17 -0.53
C PRO A 122 26.25 4.37 -0.54
N ARG A 123 26.30 5.22 0.50
CA ARG A 123 25.46 6.42 0.60
C ARG A 123 25.58 7.32 -0.63
N LYS A 124 26.76 7.39 -1.25
CA LYS A 124 27.00 8.17 -2.47
C LYS A 124 26.15 7.71 -3.66
N GLU A 125 25.93 6.42 -3.81
CA GLU A 125 25.08 5.89 -4.89
C GLU A 125 23.61 6.21 -4.65
N LEU A 126 23.14 5.98 -3.42
CA LEU A 126 21.76 6.31 -3.03
C LEU A 126 21.46 7.80 -3.18
N ALA A 127 22.44 8.65 -2.84
CA ALA A 127 22.32 10.09 -3.01
C ALA A 127 22.22 10.46 -4.50
N ALA A 128 23.10 9.93 -5.34
CA ALA A 128 23.08 10.20 -6.78
C ALA A 128 21.77 9.73 -7.44
N GLU A 129 21.23 8.58 -7.04
CA GLU A 129 19.93 8.09 -7.52
C GLU A 129 18.79 9.04 -7.15
N ALA A 130 18.74 9.48 -5.89
CA ALA A 130 17.73 10.42 -5.42
C ALA A 130 17.84 11.78 -6.14
N GLU A 131 19.06 12.30 -6.29
CA GLU A 131 19.32 13.57 -6.99
C GLU A 131 18.90 13.50 -8.47
N ASN A 132 19.21 12.38 -9.15
CA ASN A 132 18.78 12.15 -10.52
C ASN A 132 17.26 12.03 -10.65
N ALA A 133 16.59 11.56 -9.60
CA ALA A 133 15.12 11.53 -9.50
C ALA A 133 14.51 12.86 -9.05
N GLY A 134 15.30 13.94 -8.93
CA GLY A 134 14.80 15.28 -8.63
C GLY A 134 14.68 15.60 -7.15
N TRP A 135 15.31 14.82 -6.26
CA TRP A 135 15.36 15.08 -4.83
C TRP A 135 16.58 15.93 -4.43
N GLU A 136 16.47 16.59 -3.29
CA GLU A 136 17.60 17.19 -2.58
C GLU A 136 18.03 16.24 -1.46
N VAL A 137 19.31 15.84 -1.44
CA VAL A 137 19.83 14.91 -0.44
C VAL A 137 20.58 15.67 0.64
N ILE A 138 20.21 15.43 1.89
CA ILE A 138 20.79 16.06 3.07
C ILE A 138 21.37 15.03 4.04
N ASP A 139 22.41 15.41 4.77
CA ASP A 139 23.02 14.49 5.75
C ASP A 139 22.26 14.45 7.08
N GLY A 140 21.56 15.51 7.49
CA GLY A 140 20.84 15.56 8.77
C GLY A 140 19.41 16.07 8.61
N PRO A 141 18.38 15.37 9.13
CA PRO A 141 17.00 15.79 8.95
C PRO A 141 16.75 17.13 9.66
N HIS A 142 15.95 17.98 9.02
CA HIS A 142 15.47 19.26 9.52
C HIS A 142 13.98 19.42 9.19
N ARG A 143 13.39 20.58 9.51
CA ARG A 143 11.94 20.80 9.37
C ARG A 143 11.42 20.74 7.93
N LEU A 144 12.28 20.89 6.93
CA LEU A 144 11.89 20.78 5.51
C LEU A 144 12.22 19.40 4.94
N THR A 145 12.66 18.45 5.77
CA THR A 145 12.86 17.07 5.31
C THR A 145 11.51 16.44 5.00
N ALA A 146 11.29 16.11 3.72
CA ALA A 146 10.08 15.47 3.27
C ALA A 146 10.03 14.00 3.71
N VAL A 147 11.17 13.30 3.69
CA VAL A 147 11.27 11.89 4.12
C VAL A 147 12.63 11.53 4.70
N LEU A 148 12.60 10.69 5.74
CA LEU A 148 13.78 10.02 6.29
C LEU A 148 13.76 8.54 5.87
N VAL A 149 14.69 8.14 5.00
CA VAL A 149 14.88 6.75 4.60
C VAL A 149 15.79 6.05 5.61
N ALA A 150 15.31 4.96 6.22
CA ALA A 150 16.01 4.27 7.30
C ALA A 150 16.21 2.78 7.00
N MET A 151 17.40 2.25 7.33
CA MET A 151 17.61 0.79 7.28
C MET A 151 16.78 0.05 8.34
N ASP A 152 16.65 0.66 9.53
CA ASP A 152 15.77 0.19 10.60
C ASP A 152 14.87 1.36 11.05
N PRO A 153 13.62 1.44 10.56
CA PRO A 153 12.67 2.46 10.96
C PRO A 153 12.33 2.48 12.46
N ASN A 154 12.51 1.36 13.16
CA ASN A 154 12.22 1.20 14.59
C ASN A 154 13.43 1.51 15.48
N GLY A 155 14.58 1.83 14.88
CA GLY A 155 15.80 2.17 15.59
C GLY A 155 15.67 3.40 16.50
N LYS A 156 16.75 3.69 17.23
CA LYS A 156 16.78 4.74 18.26
C LYS A 156 17.71 5.93 17.94
N SER A 157 18.20 6.04 16.70
CA SER A 157 19.12 7.12 16.31
C SER A 157 18.53 8.51 16.51
N GLY A 158 19.39 9.52 16.72
CA GLY A 158 18.95 10.92 16.86
C GLY A 158 18.14 11.41 15.66
N LYS A 159 18.49 10.97 14.44
CA LYS A 159 17.74 11.27 13.20
C LYS A 159 16.31 10.70 13.24
N LEU A 160 16.15 9.46 13.70
CA LEU A 160 14.83 8.82 13.85
C LEU A 160 13.99 9.51 14.93
N GLN A 161 14.60 9.87 16.07
CA GLN A 161 13.91 10.61 17.12
C GLN A 161 13.46 11.99 16.65
N PHE A 162 14.31 12.69 15.90
CA PHE A 162 13.97 13.98 15.27
C PHE A 162 12.79 13.82 14.31
N ALA A 163 12.85 12.84 13.41
CA ALA A 163 11.77 12.59 12.46
C ALA A 163 10.43 12.31 13.14
N ARG A 164 10.41 11.42 14.16
CA ARG A 164 9.20 11.14 14.95
C ARG A 164 8.66 12.39 15.64
N ARG A 165 9.53 13.18 16.28
CA ARG A 165 9.15 14.39 17.01
C ARG A 165 8.53 15.45 16.09
N HIS A 166 9.05 15.57 14.88
CA HIS A 166 8.62 16.58 13.90
C HIS A 166 7.61 16.04 12.88
N GLY A 167 7.16 14.80 13.05
CA GLY A 167 6.18 14.18 12.16
C GLY A 167 6.69 13.93 10.74
N ILE A 168 8.01 13.88 10.54
CA ILE A 168 8.63 13.55 9.25
C ILE A 168 8.40 12.07 8.97
N PRO A 169 7.86 11.71 7.79
CA PRO A 169 7.77 10.33 7.33
C PRO A 169 9.08 9.55 7.45
N ILE A 170 9.01 8.36 8.04
CA ILE A 170 10.12 7.41 8.08
C ILE A 170 9.77 6.25 7.15
N VAL A 171 10.61 6.00 6.16
CA VAL A 171 10.38 4.98 5.13
C VAL A 171 11.53 3.97 5.18
N PRO A 172 11.25 2.66 5.19
CA PRO A 172 12.30 1.66 5.06
C PRO A 172 12.92 1.68 3.65
N LEU A 173 14.19 1.31 3.52
CA LEU A 173 14.93 1.41 2.24
C LEU A 173 14.28 0.62 1.09
N ASP A 174 13.62 -0.50 1.38
CA ASP A 174 12.93 -1.33 0.38
C ASP A 174 11.71 -0.64 -0.24
N LEU A 175 11.07 0.29 0.47
CA LEU A 175 9.97 1.11 -0.04
C LEU A 175 10.44 2.40 -0.73
N TRP A 176 11.72 2.76 -0.60
CA TRP A 176 12.25 4.02 -1.15
C TRP A 176 12.08 4.12 -2.67
N GLN A 177 12.27 3.03 -3.42
CA GLN A 177 12.18 3.07 -4.89
C GLN A 177 10.79 3.47 -5.40
N ALA A 178 9.73 3.01 -4.73
CA ALA A 178 8.36 3.41 -5.06
C ALA A 178 8.13 4.90 -4.75
N VAL A 179 8.59 5.35 -3.58
CA VAL A 179 8.48 6.76 -3.15
C VAL A 179 9.24 7.72 -4.08
N MET A 180 10.44 7.30 -4.51
CA MET A 180 11.32 8.10 -5.35
C MET A 180 10.73 8.38 -6.75
N SER A 181 9.96 7.42 -7.29
CA SER A 181 9.44 7.46 -8.66
C SER A 181 8.17 8.31 -8.79
N ASP A 182 7.30 8.26 -7.77
CA ASP A 182 5.99 8.91 -7.83
C ASP A 182 5.95 10.25 -7.07
N GLY A 183 6.98 10.55 -6.25
CA GLY A 183 7.01 11.72 -5.37
C GLY A 183 6.01 11.66 -4.20
N GLU A 184 5.22 10.59 -4.12
CA GLU A 184 4.27 10.34 -3.05
C GLU A 184 4.89 9.47 -1.95
N ILE A 185 4.88 9.96 -0.70
CA ILE A 185 5.42 9.23 0.45
C ILE A 185 4.29 8.51 1.18
N GLN A 186 4.23 7.18 1.05
CA GLN A 186 3.40 6.32 1.89
C GLN A 186 4.19 5.96 3.16
N ALA A 187 3.88 6.61 4.28
CA ALA A 187 4.51 6.34 5.57
C ALA A 187 3.69 5.30 6.37
N SER A 188 4.37 4.33 6.97
CA SER A 188 3.82 3.35 7.93
C SER A 188 3.73 3.92 9.35
#